data_AF-Q9XNQ6-F1
#
_entry.id   AF-Q9XNQ6-F1
#
_cell.length_a   1.000
_cell.length_b   1.000
_cell.length_c   1.000
_cell.angle_alpha   90.00
_cell.angle_beta   90.00
_cell.angle_gamma   90.00
#
_symmetry.space_group_name_H-M   'P 1'
#
loop_
_entity.id
_entity.type
_entity.pdbx_description
1 polymer ?
#
loop_
_entity_poly.entity_id
_entity_poly.type
_entity_poly.pdbx_seq_one_letter_code
_entity_poly.pdbx_strand_id
1 'polypeptide(L)'
;LFAYAILRSIPNKLGGVIALLMSIIIIISFSFSMKNKMSSFYFNIMFKIMFWFLINCFFLLTYLGAMPIEYPFDLMSKIVTIFYFMIFIMIPLM
;
A
#
# COMPACT_ATOMS: atom_id res chain seq x y z
N LEU A 1 -3.35 -10.11 7.38
CA LEU A 1 -4.70 -9.51 7.27
C LEU A 1 -4.76 -8.41 6.20
N PHE A 2 -3.82 -7.46 6.18
CA PHE A 2 -3.61 -6.51 5.07
C PHE A 2 -3.61 -7.17 3.67
N ALA A 3 -2.75 -8.18 3.47
CA ALA A 3 -2.63 -8.88 2.19
C ALA A 3 -3.94 -9.57 1.74
N TYR A 4 -4.76 -10.00 2.69
CA TYR A 4 -6.08 -10.58 2.43
C TYR A 4 -7.07 -9.53 1.93
N ALA A 5 -7.02 -8.30 2.47
CA ALA A 5 -7.81 -7.18 1.97
C ALA A 5 -7.46 -6.81 0.52
N ILE A 6 -6.18 -6.89 0.14
CA ILE A 6 -5.75 -6.70 -1.26
C ILE A 6 -6.29 -7.82 -2.14
N LEU A 7 -6.10 -9.07 -1.74
CA LEU A 7 -6.51 -10.22 -2.55
C LEU A 7 -8.00 -10.20 -2.86
N ARG A 8 -8.85 -9.91 -1.87
CA ARG A 8 -10.31 -9.87 -2.05
C ARG A 8 -10.81 -8.64 -2.82
N SER A 9 -10.03 -7.55 -2.86
CA SER A 9 -10.43 -6.33 -3.57
C SER A 9 -10.40 -6.48 -5.10
N ILE A 10 -9.65 -7.46 -5.61
CA ILE A 10 -9.51 -7.72 -7.05
C ILE A 10 -10.43 -8.89 -7.43
N PRO A 11 -11.42 -8.67 -8.32
CA PRO A 11 -12.40 -9.72 -8.67
C PRO A 11 -11.79 -10.89 -9.46
N ASN A 12 -10.60 -10.73 -10.03
CA ASN A 12 -9.90 -11.77 -10.76
C ASN A 12 -8.99 -12.60 -9.83
N LYS A 13 -9.14 -13.94 -9.84
CA LYS A 13 -8.33 -14.88 -9.04
C LYS A 13 -6.83 -14.73 -9.28
N LEU A 14 -6.39 -14.62 -10.54
CA LEU A 14 -4.96 -14.47 -10.86
C LEU A 14 -4.44 -13.09 -10.46
N GLY A 15 -5.21 -12.04 -10.74
CA GLY A 15 -4.86 -10.66 -10.38
C GLY A 15 -4.71 -10.47 -8.87
N GLY A 16 -5.58 -11.09 -8.07
CA GLY A 16 -5.51 -11.05 -6.60
C GLY A 16 -4.22 -11.67 -6.05
N VAL A 17 -3.78 -12.80 -6.60
CA VAL A 17 -2.52 -13.46 -6.17
C VAL A 17 -1.30 -12.63 -6.56
N ILE A 18 -1.29 -12.08 -7.78
CA ILE A 18 -0.21 -11.22 -8.26
C ILE A 18 -0.10 -9.97 -7.39
N ALA A 19 -1.22 -9.31 -7.09
CA ALA A 19 -1.24 -8.13 -6.25
C ALA A 19 -0.79 -8.42 -4.81
N LEU A 20 -1.15 -9.59 -4.27
CA LEU A 20 -0.68 -10.03 -2.96
C LEU A 20 0.85 -10.15 -2.94
N LEU A 21 1.43 -10.89 -3.88
CA LEU A 21 2.88 -11.04 -3.98
C LEU A 21 3.56 -9.69 -4.16
N MET A 22 3.02 -8.86 -5.04
CA MET A 22 3.53 -7.52 -5.32
C MET A 22 3.53 -6.66 -4.05
N SER A 23 2.48 -6.72 -3.23
CA SER A 23 2.41 -5.93 -1.99
C SER A 23 3.52 -6.23 -0.98
N ILE A 24 4.01 -7.47 -0.96
CA ILE A 24 5.11 -7.89 -0.08
C ILE A 24 6.46 -7.47 -0.67
N ILE A 25 6.66 -7.73 -1.96
CA ILE A 25 7.89 -7.37 -2.70
C ILE A 25 8.15 -5.86 -2.62
N ILE A 26 7.06 -5.09 -2.71
CA ILE A 26 7.09 -3.64 -2.68
C ILE A 26 7.68 -3.10 -1.36
N ILE A 27 7.34 -3.68 -0.20
CA ILE A 27 7.90 -3.25 1.09
C ILE A 27 9.43 -3.46 1.13
N ILE A 28 9.91 -4.53 0.50
CA ILE A 28 11.35 -4.83 0.38
C ILE A 28 12.01 -3.81 -0.55
N SER A 29 11.38 -3.48 -1.69
CA SER A 29 11.90 -2.48 -2.63
C SER A 29 12.01 -1.08 -2.02
N PHE A 30 11.07 -0.72 -1.12
CA PHE A 30 11.09 0.56 -0.41
C PHE A 30 12.36 0.73 0.45
N SER A 31 12.81 -0.33 1.12
CA SER A 31 14.06 -0.32 1.88
C SER A 31 15.27 -0.06 0.98
N PHE A 32 15.24 -0.56 -0.26
CA PHE A 32 16.32 -0.38 -1.22
C PHE A 32 16.30 1.01 -1.87
N SER A 33 15.13 1.55 -2.22
CA SER A 33 15.00 2.88 -2.81
C SER A 33 15.45 3.99 -1.86
N MET A 34 15.26 3.80 -0.54
CA MET A 34 15.63 4.79 0.46
C MET A 34 17.13 4.84 0.78
N LYS A 35 17.92 3.82 0.47
CA LYS A 35 19.36 3.77 0.79
C LYS A 35 20.15 4.97 0.24
N ASN A 36 19.82 5.44 -0.96
CA ASN A 36 20.52 6.58 -1.56
C ASN A 36 20.05 7.95 -1.04
N LYS A 37 18.92 8.02 -0.32
CA LYS A 37 18.27 9.28 0.13
C LYS A 37 18.16 9.41 1.66
N MET A 38 18.75 8.49 2.44
CA MET A 38 18.67 8.48 3.92
C MET A 38 19.10 9.81 4.58
N SER A 39 20.10 10.51 4.03
CA SER A 39 20.56 11.81 4.54
C SER A 39 19.52 12.94 4.35
N SER A 40 18.60 12.77 3.39
CA SER A 40 17.57 13.75 3.04
C SER A 40 16.20 13.47 3.68
N PHE A 41 16.00 12.34 4.36
CA PHE A 41 14.69 11.97 4.91
C PHE A 41 14.21 12.94 5.99
N TYR A 42 15.15 13.55 6.74
CA TYR A 42 14.85 14.61 7.72
C TYR A 42 14.53 15.96 7.07
N PHE A 43 15.09 16.24 5.88
CA PHE A 43 14.92 17.52 5.17
C PHE A 43 13.77 17.52 4.17
N ASN A 44 13.41 16.35 3.62
CA ASN A 44 12.33 16.22 2.65
C ASN A 44 10.98 16.04 3.33
N ILE A 45 10.27 17.16 3.53
CA ILE A 45 8.92 17.19 4.08
C ILE A 45 7.94 16.32 3.27
N MET A 46 8.11 16.25 1.95
CA MET A 46 7.28 15.44 1.06
C MET A 46 7.40 13.95 1.35
N PHE A 47 8.63 13.45 1.52
CA PHE A 47 8.86 12.04 1.85
C PHE A 47 8.28 11.66 3.21
N LYS A 48 8.35 12.55 4.20
CA LYS A 48 7.73 12.35 5.51
C LYS A 48 6.21 12.22 5.40
N ILE A 49 5.55 13.09 4.61
CA ILE A 49 4.10 13.03 4.39
C ILE A 49 3.72 11.71 3.71
N MET A 50 4.44 11.31 2.65
CA MET A 50 4.16 10.04 1.94
C MET A 50 4.35 8.81 2.84
N PHE A 51 5.36 8.82 3.71
CA PHE A 51 5.59 7.74 4.66
C PHE A 51 4.44 7.59 5.67
N TRP A 52 3.99 8.71 6.25
CA TRP A 52 2.83 8.69 7.16
C TRP A 52 1.55 8.27 6.43
N PHE A 53 1.37 8.70 5.18
CA PHE A 53 0.23 8.29 4.37
C PHE A 53 0.24 6.77 4.08
N LEU A 54 1.41 6.19 3.81
CA LEU A 54 1.59 4.74 3.64
C LEU A 54 1.25 3.96 4.92
N ILE A 55 1.67 4.44 6.08
CA ILE A 55 1.31 3.85 7.38
C ILE A 55 -0.21 3.87 7.60
N ASN A 56 -0.85 5.01 7.31
CA ASN A 56 -2.30 5.12 7.42
C ASN A 56 -3.03 4.16 6.47
N CYS A 57 -2.57 4.04 5.22
CA CYS A 57 -3.11 3.05 4.27
C CYS A 57 -2.95 1.63 4.81
N PHE A 58 -1.80 1.29 5.40
CA PHE A 58 -1.57 -0.04 5.96
C PHE A 58 -2.58 -0.36 7.07
N PHE A 59 -2.80 0.58 8.01
CA PHE A 59 -3.80 0.42 9.06
C PHE A 59 -5.23 0.29 8.49
N LEU A 60 -5.60 1.14 7.52
CA LEU A 60 -6.90 1.06 6.84
C LEU A 60 -7.13 -0.30 6.17
N LEU A 61 -6.15 -0.83 5.43
CA LEU A 61 -6.27 -2.14 4.78
C LEU A 61 -6.33 -3.28 5.81
N THR A 62 -5.60 -3.20 6.93
CA THR A 62 -5.77 -4.19 8.00
C THR A 62 -7.17 -4.13 8.61
N TYR A 63 -7.71 -2.94 8.88
CA TYR A 63 -9.07 -2.81 9.40
C TYR A 63 -10.10 -3.36 8.42
N LEU A 64 -10.02 -2.95 7.15
CA LEU A 64 -10.93 -3.40 6.11
C LEU A 64 -10.86 -4.92 5.95
N GLY A 65 -9.66 -5.52 5.97
CA GLY A 65 -9.51 -6.98 5.88
C GLY A 65 -10.25 -7.79 6.94
N ALA A 66 -10.60 -7.19 8.08
CA ALA A 66 -11.35 -7.84 9.16
C ALA A 66 -12.87 -7.66 9.01
N MET A 67 -13.29 -6.67 8.22
CA MET A 67 -14.71 -6.38 7.96
C MET A 67 -15.30 -7.34 6.92
N PRO A 68 -16.62 -7.59 6.97
CA PRO A 68 -17.31 -8.39 5.98
C PRO A 68 -17.22 -7.77 4.57
N ILE A 69 -17.38 -8.61 3.55
CA ILE A 69 -17.32 -8.21 2.13
C ILE A 69 -18.73 -7.76 1.72
N GLU A 70 -19.14 -6.63 2.28
CA GLU A 70 -20.43 -6.00 2.00
C GLU A 70 -20.19 -4.54 1.61
N TYR A 71 -21.15 -3.96 0.88
CA TYR A 71 -21.16 -2.52 0.69
C TYR A 71 -21.36 -1.84 2.06
N PRO A 72 -20.55 -0.85 2.46
CA PRO A 72 -19.59 -0.04 1.68
C PRO A 72 -18.11 -0.47 1.78
N PHE A 73 -17.79 -1.48 2.59
CA PHE A 73 -16.41 -1.87 2.92
C PHE A 73 -15.64 -2.46 1.72
N ASP A 74 -16.34 -3.14 0.81
CA ASP A 74 -15.73 -3.65 -0.43
C ASP A 74 -15.20 -2.50 -1.29
N LEU A 75 -16.03 -1.47 -1.52
CA LEU A 75 -15.64 -0.29 -2.30
C LEU A 75 -14.49 0.47 -1.63
N MET A 76 -14.55 0.66 -0.31
CA MET A 76 -13.44 1.28 0.41
C MET A 76 -12.15 0.50 0.27
N SER A 77 -12.20 -0.84 0.35
CA SER A 77 -10.99 -1.65 0.19
C SER A 77 -10.36 -1.49 -1.18
N LYS A 78 -11.15 -1.42 -2.26
CA LYS A 78 -10.66 -1.16 -3.62
C LYS A 78 -10.00 0.21 -3.77
N ILE A 79 -10.57 1.23 -3.14
CA ILE A 79 -10.00 2.59 -3.20
C ILE A 79 -8.67 2.65 -2.46
N VAL A 80 -8.59 2.09 -1.25
CA VAL A 80 -7.34 2.14 -0.46
C VAL A 80 -6.26 1.25 -1.08
N THR A 81 -6.60 0.15 -1.75
CA THR A 81 -5.61 -0.68 -2.47
C THR A 81 -4.99 0.05 -3.65
N ILE A 82 -5.77 0.85 -4.39
CA ILE A 82 -5.25 1.73 -5.45
C ILE A 82 -4.29 2.77 -4.87
N PHE A 83 -4.68 3.45 -3.78
CA PHE A 83 -3.80 4.41 -3.11
C PHE A 83 -2.50 3.76 -2.63
N TYR A 84 -2.57 2.56 -2.06
CA TYR A 84 -1.39 1.82 -1.61
C TYR A 84 -0.39 1.65 -2.76
N PHE A 85 -0.80 1.12 -3.92
CA PHE A 85 0.10 0.93 -5.06
C PHE A 85 0.60 2.24 -5.68
N MET A 86 -0.22 3.30 -5.71
CA MET A 86 0.17 4.60 -6.25
C MET A 86 1.32 5.25 -5.45
N ILE A 87 1.29 5.15 -4.12
CA ILE A 87 2.35 5.71 -3.26
C ILE A 87 3.72 5.13 -3.63
N PHE A 88 3.80 3.84 -3.95
CA PHE A 88 5.06 3.20 -4.33
C PHE A 88 5.61 3.61 -5.67
N ILE A 89 4.75 4.03 -6.61
CA ILE A 89 5.22 4.59 -7.89
C ILE A 89 5.78 5.99 -7.67
N MET A 90 5.18 6.77 -6.75
CA MET A 90 5.61 8.16 -6.49
C MET A 90 6.92 8.26 -5.68
N ILE A 91 7.14 7.37 -4.71
CA ILE A 91 8.33 7.35 -3.86
C ILE A 91 9.68 7.34 -4.61
N PRO A 92 9.91 6.51 -5.65
CA PRO A 92 11.16 6.53 -6.41
C PRO A 92 11.27 7.72 -7.38
N LEU A 93 10.14 8.34 -7.74
CA LEU A 93 10.06 9.48 -8.66
C LEU A 93 10.49 10.80 -7.99
N MET A 94 10.16 10.96 -6.71
CA MET A 94 10.73 11.99 -5.83
C MET A 94 12.13 11.58 -5.41
#